data_AF-A0A9X9SQZ1-F1
#
_entry.id   AF-A0A9X9SQZ1-F1
#
_cell.length_a   1.000
_cell.length_b   1.000
_cell.length_c   1.000
_cell.angle_alpha   90.00
_cell.angle_beta   90.00
_cell.angle_gamma   90.00
#
_symmetry.space_group_name_H-M   'P 1'
#
loop_
_entity.id
_entity.type
_entity.pdbx_description
1 polymer ?
#
loop_
_entity_poly.entity_id
_entity_poly.type
_entity_poly.pdbx_seq_one_letter_code
_entity_poly.pdbx_strand_id
1 'polypeptide(L)'
;MACDKYGWALAYSVEAGNIHDSQAFPALFAKLEPLKPQFIIADSGYNIPSIAKFLIDKEITPVLPYTRPRGKKDLLRPKELIYDEHFDCVICPEHQALTYRTTTREGYREYKSDPAICANCPLLSVCTTSKNHQKVVTRHIWKDYLEQCEDIRHQRGMKELYQHRKETIERLFGTAKEYHNLCYTREKGKSKMEDKVGLTLACLNLKKLVKRMAGEPFYFVQMRWFKHGNSHFYLQSEVISLTDDL
;
A
#
# COMPACT_ATOMS: atom_id res chain seq x y z
N MET A 1 9.65 6.82 2.33
CA MET A 1 10.06 8.03 1.56
C MET A 1 9.00 8.32 0.52
N ALA A 2 8.95 9.52 -0.05
CA ALA A 2 8.02 9.91 -1.08
C ALA A 2 8.75 10.69 -2.17
N CYS A 3 8.30 10.55 -3.41
CA CYS A 3 8.83 11.35 -4.51
C CYS A 3 7.72 12.01 -5.33
N ASP A 4 8.05 12.86 -6.29
CA ASP A 4 7.09 13.24 -7.32
C ASP A 4 7.13 12.28 -8.51
N LYS A 5 6.30 12.50 -9.52
CA LYS A 5 6.30 11.65 -10.72
C LYS A 5 7.55 11.72 -11.58
N TYR A 6 8.42 12.70 -11.34
CA TYR A 6 9.72 12.70 -11.99
C TYR A 6 10.74 11.91 -11.17
N GLY A 7 10.42 11.50 -9.94
CA GLY A 7 11.32 10.84 -8.99
C GLY A 7 12.16 11.82 -8.16
N TRP A 8 11.69 13.04 -7.90
CA TRP A 8 12.36 13.95 -6.94
C TRP A 8 11.96 13.55 -5.54
N ALA A 9 12.92 13.29 -4.65
CA ALA A 9 12.60 13.00 -3.26
C ALA A 9 11.96 14.24 -2.61
N LEU A 10 10.73 14.11 -2.13
CA LEU A 10 9.96 15.20 -1.52
C LEU A 10 9.94 15.09 0.00
N ALA A 11 9.80 13.86 0.52
CA ALA A 11 9.70 13.62 1.94
C ALA A 11 10.26 12.24 2.31
N TYR A 12 10.67 12.10 3.57
CA TYR A 12 11.05 10.83 4.13
C TYR A 12 10.76 10.80 5.63
N SER A 13 10.60 9.61 6.16
CA SER A 13 10.52 9.31 7.59
C SER A 13 11.46 8.13 7.85
N VAL A 14 12.03 8.09 9.04
CA VAL A 14 12.83 6.95 9.52
C VAL A 14 12.10 6.39 10.71
N GLU A 15 11.68 5.14 10.62
CA GLU A 15 11.03 4.42 11.70
C GLU A 15 11.83 3.19 12.10
N ALA A 16 11.56 2.68 13.30
CA ALA A 16 12.18 1.45 13.76
C ALA A 16 11.69 0.26 12.91
N GLY A 17 12.56 -0.71 12.64
CA GLY A 17 12.26 -1.84 11.75
C GLY A 17 11.12 -2.75 12.21
N ASN A 18 10.70 -2.67 13.48
CA ASN A 18 9.54 -3.39 14.00
C ASN A 18 8.20 -2.68 13.76
N ILE A 19 8.22 -1.45 13.24
CA ILE A 19 7.02 -0.66 12.96
C ILE A 19 6.53 -1.04 11.56
N HIS A 20 5.28 -1.49 11.48
CA HIS A 20 4.67 -1.78 10.18
C HIS A 20 4.49 -0.50 9.37
N ASP A 21 4.66 -0.59 8.06
CA ASP A 21 4.53 0.49 7.07
C ASP A 21 3.33 1.40 7.31
N SER A 22 2.20 0.76 7.60
CA SER A 22 0.94 1.46 7.81
C SER A 22 0.94 2.39 9.03
N GLN A 23 1.74 2.08 10.04
CA GLN A 23 1.91 2.91 11.23
C GLN A 23 2.88 4.06 10.97
N ALA A 24 3.82 3.90 10.05
CA ALA A 24 4.74 4.95 9.62
C ALA A 24 4.09 5.98 8.66
N PHE A 25 2.98 5.59 8.02
CA PHE A 25 2.29 6.42 7.02
C PHE A 25 1.94 7.84 7.50
N PRO A 26 1.33 8.06 8.69
CA PRO A 26 0.90 9.40 9.09
C PRO A 26 2.06 10.40 9.21
N ALA A 27 3.19 9.95 9.75
CA ALA A 27 4.39 10.79 9.89
C ALA A 27 4.98 11.20 8.54
N LEU A 28 4.93 10.30 7.55
CA LEU A 28 5.32 10.63 6.19
C LEU A 28 4.31 11.58 5.55
N PHE A 29 3.01 11.27 5.63
CA PHE A 29 1.94 12.03 5.00
C PHE A 29 1.88 13.48 5.50
N ALA A 30 2.12 13.73 6.79
CA ALA A 30 2.16 15.09 7.34
C ALA A 30 3.14 16.02 6.60
N LYS A 31 4.24 15.49 6.06
CA LYS A 31 5.21 16.26 5.26
C LYS A 31 4.73 16.57 3.84
N LEU A 32 3.71 15.86 3.38
CA LEU A 32 3.21 15.88 2.00
C LEU A 32 1.86 16.56 1.89
N GLU A 33 1.11 16.63 2.99
CA GLU A 33 -0.14 17.35 3.10
C GLU A 33 -0.07 18.80 2.56
N PRO A 34 1.01 19.58 2.80
CA PRO A 34 1.12 20.93 2.23
C PRO A 34 1.16 20.97 0.69
N LEU A 35 1.56 19.86 0.05
CA LEU A 35 1.65 19.75 -1.40
C LEU A 35 0.31 19.42 -2.07
N LYS A 36 -0.73 19.10 -1.28
CA LYS A 36 -2.10 18.76 -1.74
C LYS A 36 -2.10 17.76 -2.92
N PRO A 37 -1.53 16.56 -2.74
CA PRO A 37 -1.49 15.57 -3.81
C PRO A 37 -2.90 15.11 -4.18
N GLN A 38 -3.19 15.04 -5.48
CA GLN A 38 -4.46 14.49 -5.98
C GLN A 38 -4.47 12.95 -5.96
N PHE A 39 -3.32 12.34 -6.19
CA PHE A 39 -3.13 10.90 -6.24
C PHE A 39 -2.01 10.48 -5.30
N ILE A 40 -2.15 9.30 -4.70
CA ILE A 40 -1.09 8.65 -3.93
C ILE A 40 -0.99 7.21 -4.42
N ILE A 41 0.13 6.86 -5.06
CA ILE A 41 0.43 5.47 -5.45
C ILE A 41 1.24 4.79 -4.36
N ALA A 42 0.76 3.63 -3.96
CA ALA A 42 1.29 2.90 -2.84
C ALA A 42 1.83 1.51 -3.16
N ASP A 43 2.61 0.97 -2.24
CA ASP A 43 2.82 -0.47 -2.12
C ASP A 43 1.66 -1.19 -1.44
N SER A 44 1.65 -2.52 -1.59
CA SER A 44 0.66 -3.39 -0.95
C SER A 44 0.67 -3.29 0.58
N GLY A 45 1.78 -2.87 1.20
CA GLY A 45 1.87 -2.65 2.65
C GLY A 45 0.94 -1.55 3.17
N TYR A 46 0.52 -0.64 2.30
CA TYR A 46 -0.41 0.47 2.59
C TYR A 46 -1.86 0.14 2.24
N ASN A 47 -2.10 -1.03 1.64
CA ASN A 47 -3.43 -1.48 1.23
C ASN A 47 -4.22 -2.00 2.45
N ILE A 48 -4.55 -1.08 3.35
CA ILE A 48 -5.31 -1.33 4.57
C ILE A 48 -6.49 -0.36 4.73
N PRO A 49 -7.56 -0.75 5.44
CA PRO A 49 -8.79 0.05 5.50
C PRO A 49 -8.60 1.46 6.07
N SER A 50 -7.74 1.63 7.09
CA SER A 50 -7.54 2.93 7.73
C SER A 50 -6.88 3.95 6.82
N ILE A 51 -5.91 3.54 5.99
CA ILE A 51 -5.22 4.41 5.04
C ILE A 51 -6.13 4.75 3.86
N ALA A 52 -6.84 3.75 3.33
CA ALA A 52 -7.81 3.98 2.25
C ALA A 52 -8.88 4.99 2.67
N LYS A 53 -9.49 4.80 3.85
CA LYS A 53 -10.45 5.75 4.41
C LYS A 53 -9.83 7.14 4.58
N PHE A 54 -8.66 7.23 5.22
CA PHE A 54 -8.00 8.50 5.48
C PHE A 54 -7.72 9.30 4.19
N LEU A 55 -7.30 8.64 3.11
CA LEU A 55 -7.02 9.29 1.83
C LEU A 55 -8.31 9.73 1.12
N ILE A 56 -9.31 8.85 1.06
CA ILE A 56 -10.59 9.14 0.41
C ILE A 56 -11.34 10.26 1.14
N ASP A 57 -11.36 10.24 2.47
CA ASP A 57 -11.94 11.32 3.30
C ASP A 57 -11.27 12.69 3.07
N LYS A 58 -10.00 12.68 2.64
CA LYS A 58 -9.23 13.88 2.26
C LYS A 58 -9.32 14.24 0.79
N GLU A 59 -10.21 13.58 0.03
CA GLU A 59 -10.38 13.77 -1.42
C GLU A 59 -9.11 13.44 -2.24
N ILE A 60 -8.26 12.56 -1.70
CA ILE A 60 -7.06 12.06 -2.37
C ILE A 60 -7.36 10.68 -2.93
N THR A 61 -7.07 10.45 -4.22
CA THR A 61 -7.33 9.17 -4.89
C THR A 61 -6.19 8.18 -4.59
N PRO A 62 -6.42 7.10 -3.81
CA PRO A 62 -5.40 6.09 -3.54
C PRO A 62 -5.28 5.12 -4.73
N VAL A 63 -4.08 4.97 -5.27
CA VAL A 63 -3.77 4.01 -6.34
C VAL A 63 -2.98 2.86 -5.73
N LEU A 64 -3.69 1.82 -5.30
CA LEU A 64 -3.13 0.69 -4.55
C LEU A 64 -3.09 -0.57 -5.44
N PRO A 65 -2.11 -1.48 -5.24
CA PRO A 65 -2.11 -2.75 -5.95
C PRO A 65 -3.15 -3.70 -5.36
N TYR A 66 -3.59 -4.66 -6.18
CA TYR A 66 -4.39 -5.78 -5.72
C TYR A 66 -3.57 -6.64 -4.76
N THR A 67 -4.09 -6.80 -3.56
CA THR A 67 -3.55 -7.74 -2.57
C THR A 67 -4.35 -9.02 -2.66
N ARG A 68 -3.69 -10.13 -3.00
CA ARG A 68 -4.35 -11.44 -3.03
C ARG A 68 -4.85 -11.78 -1.63
N PRO A 69 -6.14 -12.13 -1.46
CA PRO A 69 -6.65 -12.60 -0.17
C PRO A 69 -5.82 -13.78 0.32
N ARG A 70 -5.31 -13.67 1.55
CA ARG A 70 -4.60 -14.75 2.22
C ARG A 70 -5.62 -15.73 2.81
N GLY A 71 -5.38 -17.03 2.67
CA GLY A 71 -6.27 -18.07 3.18
C GLY A 71 -5.68 -19.46 2.93
N LYS A 72 -6.21 -20.47 3.64
CA LYS A 72 -5.84 -21.86 3.38
C LYS A 72 -6.36 -22.27 2.00
N LYS A 73 -5.52 -22.93 1.19
CA LYS A 73 -5.85 -23.28 -0.21
C LYS A 73 -7.07 -24.20 -0.32
N ASP A 74 -7.30 -25.03 0.68
CA ASP A 74 -8.34 -26.07 0.68
C ASP A 74 -9.66 -25.61 1.33
N LEU A 75 -9.72 -24.35 1.78
CA LEU A 75 -10.94 -23.77 2.36
C LEU A 75 -11.60 -22.78 1.40
N LEU A 76 -12.91 -22.61 1.59
CA LEU A 76 -13.71 -21.63 0.85
C LEU A 76 -13.07 -20.25 0.91
N ARG A 77 -12.98 -19.61 -0.25
CA ARG A 77 -12.36 -18.29 -0.38
C ARG A 77 -13.36 -17.20 -0.01
N PRO A 78 -12.89 -16.02 0.42
CA PRO A 78 -13.78 -14.88 0.69
C PRO A 78 -14.66 -14.48 -0.51
N LYS A 79 -14.23 -14.75 -1.74
CA LYS A 79 -15.00 -14.45 -2.97
C LYS A 79 -16.25 -15.32 -3.15
N GLU A 80 -16.30 -16.47 -2.48
CA GLU A 80 -17.44 -17.39 -2.51
C GLU A 80 -18.50 -17.03 -1.47
N LEU A 81 -18.23 -16.02 -0.64
CA LEU A 81 -19.14 -15.48 0.37
C LEU A 81 -19.62 -14.11 -0.13
N ILE A 82 -20.93 -13.91 -0.13
CA ILE A 82 -21.55 -12.67 -0.58
C ILE A 82 -21.98 -11.89 0.65
N TYR A 83 -21.62 -10.62 0.73
CA TYR A 83 -22.11 -9.73 1.78
C TYR A 83 -23.38 -9.02 1.29
N ASP A 84 -24.45 -9.11 2.06
CA ASP A 84 -25.70 -8.41 1.82
C ASP A 84 -25.77 -7.19 2.75
N GLU A 85 -25.69 -5.99 2.15
CA GLU A 85 -25.75 -4.71 2.87
C GLU A 85 -27.13 -4.41 3.45
N HIS A 86 -28.20 -4.88 2.80
CA HIS A 86 -29.57 -4.57 3.22
C HIS A 86 -29.94 -5.32 4.49
N PHE A 87 -29.54 -6.59 4.59
CA PHE A 87 -29.83 -7.45 5.73
C PHE A 87 -28.69 -7.57 6.75
N ASP A 88 -27.55 -6.89 6.52
CA ASP A 88 -26.32 -6.98 7.31
C ASP A 88 -25.96 -8.44 7.64
N CYS A 89 -25.83 -9.25 6.60
CA CYS A 89 -25.50 -10.66 6.71
C CYS A 89 -24.54 -11.12 5.61
N VAL A 90 -23.87 -12.24 5.84
CA VAL A 90 -23.01 -12.87 4.84
C VAL A 90 -23.68 -14.16 4.37
N ILE A 91 -23.94 -14.27 3.08
CA ILE A 91 -24.57 -15.43 2.45
C ILE A 91 -23.48 -16.40 2.01
N CYS A 92 -23.63 -17.68 2.39
CA CYS A 92 -22.74 -18.75 1.98
C CYS A 92 -23.17 -19.39 0.64
N PRO A 93 -22.31 -20.23 0.02
CA PRO A 93 -22.65 -20.92 -1.24
C PRO A 93 -23.91 -21.81 -1.16
N GLU A 94 -24.25 -22.30 0.04
CA GLU A 94 -25.48 -23.06 0.31
C GLU A 94 -26.67 -22.16 0.67
N HIS A 95 -26.59 -20.87 0.35
CA HIS A 95 -27.64 -19.87 0.54
C HIS A 95 -28.08 -19.66 2.01
N GLN A 96 -27.24 -20.05 2.97
CA GLN A 96 -27.47 -19.79 4.39
C GLN A 96 -26.88 -18.45 4.80
N ALA A 97 -27.64 -17.66 5.54
CA ALA A 97 -27.22 -16.38 6.07
C ALA A 97 -26.40 -16.55 7.37
N LEU A 98 -25.21 -15.95 7.39
CA LEU A 98 -24.40 -15.76 8.58
C LEU A 98 -24.78 -14.41 9.20
N THR A 99 -25.36 -14.46 10.39
CA THR A 99 -25.83 -13.27 11.11
C THR A 99 -24.68 -12.57 11.81
N TYR A 100 -24.73 -11.24 11.85
CA TYR A 100 -23.85 -10.42 12.69
C TYR A 100 -23.93 -10.85 14.17
N ARG A 101 -22.79 -10.86 14.85
CA ARG A 101 -22.69 -11.22 16.28
C ARG A 101 -22.06 -10.14 17.13
N THR A 102 -20.89 -9.65 16.73
CA THR A 102 -20.13 -8.67 17.50
C THR A 102 -19.17 -7.91 16.60
N THR A 103 -18.70 -6.78 17.10
CA THR A 103 -17.63 -6.00 16.48
C THR A 103 -16.44 -5.98 17.42
N THR A 104 -15.26 -6.36 16.93
CA THR A 104 -14.03 -6.31 17.71
C THR A 104 -13.58 -4.88 17.96
N ARG A 105 -12.72 -4.65 18.97
CA ARG A 105 -12.13 -3.34 19.24
C ARG A 105 -11.34 -2.76 18.06
N GLU A 106 -10.83 -3.65 17.21
CA GLU A 106 -10.08 -3.32 15.99
C GLU A 106 -10.99 -2.96 14.80
N GLY A 107 -12.32 -2.99 14.98
CA GLY A 107 -13.28 -2.61 13.95
C GLY A 107 -13.66 -3.72 12.98
N TYR A 108 -13.51 -4.99 13.36
CA TYR A 108 -13.99 -6.13 12.55
C TYR A 108 -15.34 -6.61 13.05
N ARG A 109 -16.33 -6.62 12.16
CA ARG A 109 -17.63 -7.28 12.36
C ARG A 109 -17.47 -8.78 12.17
N GLU A 110 -17.97 -9.56 13.12
CA GLU A 110 -18.03 -11.01 13.06
C GLU A 110 -19.43 -11.49 12.66
N TYR A 111 -19.49 -12.29 11.60
CA TYR A 111 -20.68 -12.99 11.14
C TYR A 111 -20.50 -14.48 11.39
N LYS A 112 -21.50 -15.12 12.01
CA LYS A 112 -21.40 -16.54 12.41
C LYS A 112 -22.54 -17.35 11.82
N SER A 113 -22.20 -18.54 11.31
CA SER A 113 -23.20 -19.52 10.88
C SER A 113 -23.85 -20.22 12.07
N ASP A 114 -25.00 -20.85 11.82
CA ASP A 114 -25.64 -21.76 12.76
C ASP A 114 -24.95 -23.15 12.70
N PRO A 115 -24.34 -23.61 13.81
CA PRO A 115 -23.75 -24.95 13.91
C PRO A 115 -24.70 -26.09 13.56
N ALA A 116 -25.98 -25.98 13.93
CA ALA A 116 -26.95 -27.05 13.77
C ALA A 116 -27.26 -27.30 12.28
N ILE A 117 -27.31 -26.22 11.50
CA ILE A 117 -27.49 -26.28 10.05
C ILE A 117 -26.18 -26.75 9.39
N CYS A 118 -25.04 -26.21 9.81
CA CYS A 118 -23.75 -26.52 9.21
C CYS A 118 -23.28 -27.96 9.48
N ALA A 119 -23.72 -28.62 10.55
CA ALA A 119 -23.34 -30.00 10.87
C ALA A 119 -23.73 -31.00 9.76
N ASN A 120 -24.81 -30.73 9.03
CA ASN A 120 -25.31 -31.55 7.93
C ASN A 120 -24.97 -30.97 6.55
N CYS A 121 -24.10 -29.95 6.49
CA CYS A 121 -23.78 -29.24 5.26
C CYS A 121 -22.83 -30.07 4.37
N PRO A 122 -23.11 -30.26 3.08
CA PRO A 122 -22.24 -31.02 2.17
C PRO A 122 -20.86 -30.36 2.00
N LEU A 123 -20.78 -29.03 2.14
CA LEU A 123 -19.55 -28.26 2.02
C LEU A 123 -18.78 -28.11 3.34
N LEU A 124 -19.17 -28.79 4.43
CA LEU A 124 -18.55 -28.60 5.75
C LEU A 124 -17.02 -28.78 5.72
N SER A 125 -16.52 -29.80 5.00
CA SER A 125 -15.10 -30.14 4.89
C SER A 125 -14.25 -29.03 4.24
N VAL A 126 -14.84 -28.28 3.31
CA VAL A 126 -14.19 -27.13 2.63
C VAL A 126 -14.57 -25.80 3.27
N CYS A 127 -15.63 -25.73 4.06
CA CYS A 127 -16.13 -24.48 4.65
C CYS A 127 -15.37 -24.06 5.91
N THR A 128 -15.22 -24.97 6.89
CA THR A 128 -14.62 -24.65 8.19
C THR A 128 -13.90 -25.85 8.78
N THR A 129 -12.80 -25.60 9.50
CA THR A 129 -12.09 -26.62 10.31
C THR A 129 -12.51 -26.54 11.78
N SER A 130 -13.56 -25.78 12.10
CA SER A 130 -14.04 -25.61 13.48
C SER A 130 -14.67 -26.91 13.99
N LYS A 131 -14.28 -27.33 15.20
CA LYS A 131 -14.87 -28.50 15.89
C LYS A 131 -16.37 -28.32 16.15
N ASN A 132 -16.83 -27.08 16.26
CA ASN A 132 -18.23 -26.76 16.51
C ASN A 132 -19.04 -26.58 15.22
N HIS A 133 -18.48 -26.95 14.06
CA HIS A 133 -19.10 -26.77 12.74
C HIS A 133 -19.55 -25.33 12.42
N GLN A 134 -19.01 -24.35 13.14
CA GLN A 134 -19.34 -22.94 12.95
C GLN A 134 -18.34 -22.27 11.99
N LYS A 135 -18.87 -21.59 10.98
CA LYS A 135 -18.12 -20.67 10.13
C LYS A 135 -18.17 -19.29 10.76
N VAL A 136 -17.00 -18.66 10.88
CA VAL A 136 -16.87 -17.25 11.27
C VAL A 136 -16.28 -16.50 10.09
N VAL A 137 -16.93 -15.42 9.70
CA VAL A 137 -16.47 -14.49 8.67
C VAL A 137 -16.28 -13.13 9.32
N THR A 138 -15.13 -12.50 9.06
CA THR A 138 -14.83 -11.16 9.55
C THR A 138 -14.82 -10.16 8.40
N ARG A 139 -15.50 -9.03 8.59
CA ARG A 139 -15.49 -7.89 7.65
C ARG A 139 -15.14 -6.63 8.42
N HIS A 140 -14.16 -5.86 7.96
CA HIS A 140 -13.81 -4.59 8.59
C HIS A 140 -14.90 -3.53 8.31
N ILE A 141 -15.19 -2.63 9.25
CA ILE A 141 -16.21 -1.57 9.07
C ILE A 141 -15.91 -0.68 7.86
N TRP A 142 -14.63 -0.42 7.59
CA TRP A 142 -14.17 0.37 6.44
C TRP A 142 -13.79 -0.47 5.23
N LYS A 143 -14.35 -1.68 5.09
CA LYS A 143 -14.04 -2.57 3.96
C LYS A 143 -14.46 -1.95 2.62
N ASP A 144 -15.54 -1.17 2.60
CA ASP A 144 -16.08 -0.53 1.41
C ASP A 144 -15.07 0.45 0.79
N TYR A 145 -14.23 1.12 1.60
CA TYR A 145 -13.15 1.97 1.10
C TYR A 145 -12.08 1.18 0.35
N LEU A 146 -11.81 -0.08 0.74
CA LEU A 146 -10.90 -0.94 -0.01
C LEU A 146 -11.53 -1.43 -1.32
N GLU A 147 -12.85 -1.62 -1.35
CA GLU A 147 -13.59 -1.96 -2.57
C GLU A 147 -13.55 -0.78 -3.55
N GLN A 148 -13.75 0.45 -3.06
CA GLN A 148 -13.53 1.67 -3.85
C GLN A 148 -12.10 1.78 -4.41
N CYS A 149 -11.07 1.44 -3.64
CA CYS A 149 -9.69 1.38 -4.14
C CYS A 149 -9.52 0.35 -5.29
N GLU A 150 -10.22 -0.79 -5.21
CA GLU A 150 -10.19 -1.79 -6.28
C GLU A 150 -10.92 -1.27 -7.53
N ASP A 151 -12.03 -0.55 -7.37
CA ASP A 151 -12.72 0.10 -8.48
C ASP A 151 -11.83 1.16 -9.16
N ILE A 152 -11.15 2.00 -8.38
CA ILE A 152 -10.16 2.99 -8.87
C ILE A 152 -9.09 2.30 -9.70
N ARG A 153 -8.53 1.19 -9.21
CA ARG A 153 -7.51 0.42 -9.93
C ARG A 153 -8.00 -0.07 -11.30
N HIS A 154 -9.30 -0.34 -11.46
CA HIS A 154 -9.90 -0.76 -12.72
C HIS A 154 -10.27 0.42 -13.64
N GLN A 155 -10.20 1.67 -13.17
CA GLN A 155 -10.41 2.85 -14.00
C GLN A 155 -9.30 3.01 -15.06
N ARG A 156 -9.67 3.63 -16.18
CA ARG A 156 -8.76 3.90 -17.30
C ARG A 156 -7.62 4.81 -16.85
N GLY A 157 -6.37 4.44 -17.15
CA GLY A 157 -5.18 5.24 -16.80
C GLY A 157 -4.55 4.91 -15.45
N MET A 158 -5.28 4.29 -14.52
CA MET A 158 -4.78 4.03 -13.17
C MET A 158 -3.73 2.91 -13.13
N LYS A 159 -3.84 1.94 -14.03
CA LYS A 159 -2.84 0.88 -14.18
C LYS A 159 -1.52 1.43 -14.71
N GLU A 160 -1.57 2.32 -15.70
CA GLU A 160 -0.40 3.00 -16.24
C GLU A 160 0.23 3.92 -15.19
N LEU A 161 -0.60 4.67 -14.46
CA LEU A 161 -0.17 5.50 -13.34
C LEU A 161 0.59 4.68 -12.30
N TYR A 162 0.02 3.54 -11.87
CA TYR A 162 0.67 2.62 -10.93
C TYR A 162 2.05 2.13 -11.41
N GLN A 163 2.23 1.90 -12.72
CA GLN A 163 3.49 1.38 -13.28
C GLN A 163 4.66 2.36 -13.18
N HIS A 164 4.42 3.67 -13.11
CA HIS A 164 5.48 4.68 -13.02
C HIS A 164 6.33 4.57 -11.76
N ARG A 165 5.86 3.87 -10.72
CA ARG A 165 6.65 3.60 -9.50
C ARG A 165 7.99 2.91 -9.77
N LYS A 166 8.04 2.04 -10.77
CA LYS A 166 9.26 1.32 -11.19
C LYS A 166 10.35 2.27 -11.71
N GLU A 167 9.92 3.36 -12.34
CA GLU A 167 10.80 4.34 -12.96
C GLU A 167 11.22 5.44 -11.97
N THR A 168 10.40 5.68 -10.95
CA THR A 168 10.54 6.79 -10.01
C THR A 168 11.07 6.30 -8.67
N ILE A 169 10.17 5.91 -7.76
CA ILE A 169 10.47 5.64 -6.36
C ILE A 169 11.29 4.37 -6.17
N GLU A 170 10.98 3.28 -6.88
CA GLU A 170 11.75 2.03 -6.78
C GLU A 170 13.18 2.22 -7.29
N ARG A 171 13.34 3.01 -8.35
CA ARG A 171 14.65 3.37 -8.90
C ARG A 171 15.46 4.25 -7.93
N LEU A 172 14.82 5.23 -7.32
CA LEU A 172 15.43 6.09 -6.30
C LEU A 172 15.87 5.27 -5.09
N PHE A 173 15.00 4.37 -4.61
CA PHE A 173 15.31 3.46 -3.52
C PHE A 173 16.45 2.50 -3.82
N GLY A 174 16.41 1.83 -4.97
CA GLY A 174 17.48 0.93 -5.41
C GLY A 174 18.82 1.65 -5.47
N THR A 175 18.84 2.87 -6.01
CA THR A 175 20.06 3.70 -6.04
C THR A 175 20.57 4.01 -4.64
N ALA A 176 19.69 4.40 -3.73
CA ALA A 176 20.07 4.74 -2.36
C ALA A 176 20.57 3.51 -1.59
N LYS A 177 19.96 2.35 -1.80
CA LYS A 177 20.39 1.06 -1.23
C LYS A 177 21.77 0.66 -1.73
N GLU A 178 21.93 0.55 -3.04
CA GLU A 178 23.15 0.04 -3.69
C GLU A 178 24.35 0.99 -3.57
N TYR A 179 24.17 2.27 -3.94
CA TYR A 179 25.29 3.21 -4.06
C TYR A 179 25.53 4.06 -2.81
N HIS A 180 24.54 4.16 -1.91
CA HIS A 180 24.62 4.98 -0.71
C HIS A 180 24.54 4.18 0.59
N ASN A 181 24.70 2.84 0.52
CA ASN A 181 24.76 1.94 1.66
C ASN A 181 23.56 2.11 2.61
N LEU A 182 22.35 2.24 2.05
CA LEU A 182 21.12 2.24 2.84
C LEU A 182 20.58 0.84 3.12
N CYS A 183 21.19 -0.22 2.58
CA CYS A 183 20.91 -1.61 3.01
C CYS A 183 21.30 -1.87 4.47
N TYR A 184 22.19 -1.04 5.05
CA TYR A 184 22.69 -1.24 6.41
C TYR A 184 22.63 0.06 7.22
N THR A 185 22.14 -0.04 8.45
CA THR A 185 22.18 1.04 9.43
C THR A 185 23.59 1.15 10.03
N ARG A 186 24.40 2.06 9.46
CA ARG A 186 25.77 2.32 9.95
C ARG A 186 25.82 3.35 11.08
N GLU A 187 24.78 4.18 11.21
CA GLU A 187 24.67 5.16 12.28
C GLU A 187 23.89 4.59 13.47
N LYS A 188 24.29 5.01 14.68
CA LYS A 188 23.58 4.65 15.91
C LYS A 188 22.62 5.77 16.31
N GLY A 189 21.34 5.42 16.40
CA GLY A 189 20.27 6.33 16.84
C GLY A 189 19.45 6.92 15.69
N LYS A 190 18.16 7.17 15.96
CA LYS A 190 17.17 7.63 14.98
C LYS A 190 17.58 8.95 14.32
N SER A 191 17.97 9.95 15.10
CA SER A 191 18.36 11.28 14.57
C SER A 191 19.53 11.20 13.57
N LYS A 192 20.60 10.45 13.87
CA LYS A 192 21.72 10.30 12.93
C LYS A 192 21.32 9.55 11.65
N MET A 193 20.45 8.57 11.78
CA MET A 193 19.90 7.87 10.61
C MET A 193 19.00 8.79 9.78
N GLU A 194 18.20 9.65 10.40
CA GLU A 194 17.42 10.68 9.72
C GLU A 194 18.31 11.66 8.94
N ASP A 195 19.42 12.10 9.53
CA ASP A 195 20.40 12.96 8.86
C ASP A 195 21.05 12.25 7.67
N LYS A 196 21.48 10.99 7.84
CA LYS A 196 22.09 10.19 6.77
C LYS A 196 21.13 10.01 5.59
N VAL A 197 19.89 9.64 5.86
CA VAL A 197 18.87 9.44 4.81
C VAL A 197 18.55 10.77 4.13
N GLY A 198 18.37 11.84 4.90
CA GLY A 198 18.10 13.18 4.37
C GLY A 198 19.20 13.68 3.45
N LEU A 199 20.46 13.60 3.90
CA LEU A 199 21.62 14.01 3.11
C LEU A 199 21.75 13.18 1.84
N THR A 200 21.53 11.86 1.93
CA THR A 200 21.55 10.97 0.77
C THR A 200 20.51 11.40 -0.27
N LEU A 201 19.28 11.70 0.16
CA LEU A 201 18.22 12.14 -0.74
C LEU A 201 18.48 13.52 -1.34
N ALA A 202 19.03 14.45 -0.55
CA ALA A 202 19.46 15.74 -1.04
C ALA A 202 20.54 15.58 -2.13
N CYS A 203 21.55 14.74 -1.92
CA CYS A 203 22.57 14.43 -2.92
C CYS A 203 21.98 13.80 -4.19
N LEU A 204 21.01 12.89 -4.06
CA LEU A 204 20.33 12.27 -5.20
C LEU A 204 19.51 13.29 -6.00
N ASN A 205 18.80 14.19 -5.32
CA ASN A 205 18.11 15.33 -5.94
C ASN A 205 19.10 16.25 -6.66
N LEU A 206 20.21 16.64 -6.02
CA LEU A 206 21.24 17.48 -6.65
C LEU A 206 21.86 16.81 -7.89
N LYS A 207 22.19 15.51 -7.81
CA LYS A 207 22.71 14.75 -8.95
C LYS A 207 21.73 14.75 -10.13
N LYS A 208 20.44 14.63 -9.83
CA LYS A 208 19.38 14.71 -10.83
C LYS A 208 19.22 16.11 -11.42
N LEU A 209 19.35 17.16 -10.60
CA LEU A 209 19.34 18.54 -11.04
C LEU A 209 20.47 18.82 -12.04
N VAL A 210 21.70 18.45 -11.69
CA VAL A 210 22.88 18.66 -12.53
C VAL A 210 22.73 17.95 -13.88
N LYS A 211 22.30 16.68 -13.88
CA LYS A 211 22.05 15.94 -15.14
C LYS A 211 20.98 16.60 -15.99
N ARG A 212 19.90 17.08 -15.36
CA ARG A 212 18.83 17.81 -16.06
C ARG A 212 19.34 19.10 -16.69
N MET A 213 20.15 19.87 -15.97
CA MET A 213 20.76 21.11 -16.47
C MET A 213 21.76 20.84 -17.60
N ALA A 214 22.48 19.72 -17.52
CA ALA A 214 23.41 19.29 -18.57
C ALA A 214 22.72 18.73 -19.82
N GLY A 215 21.39 18.56 -19.81
CA GLY A 215 20.63 17.93 -20.89
C GLY A 215 20.93 16.43 -21.02
N GLU A 216 21.44 15.80 -19.97
CA GLU A 216 21.75 14.38 -19.99
C GLU A 216 20.55 13.57 -19.50
N PRO A 217 20.11 12.56 -20.25
CA PRO A 217 19.08 11.68 -19.78
C PRO A 217 19.56 10.95 -18.52
N PHE A 218 18.67 10.79 -17.54
CA PHE A 218 18.96 10.19 -16.25
C PHE A 218 19.09 8.66 -16.34
N TYR A 219 20.00 8.17 -17.19
CA TYR A 219 20.43 6.79 -17.17
C TYR A 219 21.49 6.65 -16.08
N PHE A 220 21.17 5.87 -15.05
CA PHE A 220 22.07 5.58 -13.93
C PHE A 220 23.09 4.47 -14.25
N VAL A 221 23.19 4.05 -15.51
CA VAL A 221 24.21 3.08 -15.95
C VAL A 221 25.52 3.83 -16.16
N GLN A 222 26.42 3.70 -15.18
CA GLN A 222 27.82 4.14 -15.16
C GLN A 222 28.08 5.64 -15.43
N MET A 223 29.07 6.18 -14.72
CA MET A 223 29.62 7.49 -15.05
C MET A 223 30.22 7.43 -16.46
N ARG A 224 29.50 7.95 -17.45
CA ARG A 224 30.06 8.30 -18.73
C ARG A 224 29.99 9.82 -18.85
N TRP A 225 31.18 10.41 -19.00
CA TRP A 225 31.42 11.83 -19.11
C TRP A 225 30.60 12.45 -20.26
N PHE A 226 29.89 13.55 -19.96
CA PHE A 226 29.33 14.61 -20.83
C PHE A 226 28.60 14.22 -22.14
N LYS A 227 27.32 14.64 -22.30
CA LYS A 227 26.80 15.45 -23.44
C LYS A 227 25.26 15.70 -23.45
N HIS A 228 24.91 16.93 -23.83
CA HIS A 228 23.62 17.64 -23.97
C HIS A 228 22.46 17.02 -24.78
N GLY A 229 21.22 17.40 -24.42
CA GLY A 229 20.01 17.37 -25.29
C GLY A 229 18.66 17.65 -24.58
N ASN A 230 17.82 18.51 -25.17
CA ASN A 230 16.65 19.25 -24.63
C ASN A 230 15.28 18.51 -24.41
N SER A 231 14.56 18.99 -23.36
CA SER A 231 13.16 19.52 -23.34
C SER A 231 11.88 18.70 -23.01
N HIS A 232 11.00 19.42 -22.28
CA HIS A 232 9.54 19.32 -21.99
C HIS A 232 8.96 18.51 -20.80
N PHE A 233 8.05 19.18 -20.08
CA PHE A 233 7.52 18.93 -18.72
C PHE A 233 5.99 18.71 -18.73
N TYR A 234 5.45 17.94 -17.78
CA TYR A 234 4.11 18.07 -17.14
C TYR A 234 4.17 17.49 -15.72
N LEU A 235 3.52 18.04 -14.66
CA LEU A 235 3.65 17.79 -13.18
C LEU A 235 2.51 16.92 -12.54
N GLN A 236 2.81 16.07 -11.54
CA GLN A 236 1.88 15.30 -10.65
C GLN A 236 2.76 14.63 -9.55
N SER A 237 2.28 14.47 -8.32
CA SER A 237 3.09 14.11 -7.13
C SER A 237 2.51 12.91 -6.38
N GLU A 238 3.32 11.89 -6.02
CA GLU A 238 2.84 10.63 -5.40
C GLU A 238 3.81 10.00 -4.38
N VAL A 239 3.26 9.62 -3.22
CA VAL A 239 3.97 9.26 -1.98
C VAL A 239 4.01 7.75 -1.78
N ILE A 240 5.11 7.11 -1.30
CA ILE A 240 5.06 6.03 -0.28
C ILE A 240 6.40 5.38 0.21
N SER A 241 6.55 5.41 1.55
CA SER A 241 6.87 4.34 2.54
C SER A 241 7.99 3.31 2.30
N LEU A 242 8.99 3.19 3.20
CA LEU A 242 9.87 2.02 3.33
C LEU A 242 9.33 1.09 4.44
N THR A 243 9.00 -0.15 4.12
CA THR A 243 9.28 -1.28 5.03
C THR A 243 10.37 -2.13 4.41
N ASP A 244 11.35 -2.49 5.22
CA ASP A 244 12.26 -3.59 4.94
C ASP A 244 11.71 -4.85 5.61
N ASP A 245 11.59 -5.92 4.84
CA ASP A 245 11.51 -7.29 5.37
C ASP A 245 12.93 -7.76 5.70
N LEU A 246 13.15 -8.05 7.00
CA LEU A 246 14.19 -8.89 7.63
C LEU A 246 15.66 -8.45 7.59
#